data_AF-A0A356CJJ6-F1
#
_entry.id   AF-A0A356CJJ6-F1
#
_cell.length_a   1.000
_cell.length_b   1.000
_cell.length_c   1.000
_cell.angle_alpha   90.00
_cell.angle_beta   90.00
_cell.angle_gamma   90.00
#
_symmetry.space_group_name_H-M   'P 1'
#
loop_
_entity.id
_entity.type
_entity.pdbx_description
1 polymer ?
#
loop_
_entity_poly.entity_id
_entity_poly.type
_entity_poly.pdbx_seq_one_letter_code
_entity_poly.pdbx_strand_id
1 'polypeptide(L)'
;MDYLNTSILLQKVSIAASIDAIAGIRNTVVTGDYHGVKVLSAYGPISFGNRQWGLLSEIDTEEAFFAVHQLSRSLLLSAVILALVMGMLGVVVARKMLRPLVDLSAAAADVGMGNLYVELDVSSNDEIGQLSQNFNNMVVNIREQTDTIAEADAENDKLLLNVLPQPIAERLKSGETQIADAFQGASIIFCDLVGFTRWSRGREPMEVLAFLDELFTSFDKVAVEFGVEKIKTIGDAYMAVCGLPKPNVNHAQVMAQLSHRILGCLDEYNQRNGTQIEMRIGLHCGPVVAGVIGSSKFIYDL
;
A
#
# COMPACT_ATOMS: atom_id res chain seq x y z
N MET A 1 -85.89 48.96 -22.04
CA MET A 1 -85.91 47.53 -21.65
C MET A 1 -87.36 47.15 -21.47
N ASP A 2 -87.91 46.35 -22.37
CA ASP A 2 -89.27 45.85 -22.26
C ASP A 2 -89.26 44.63 -21.33
N TYR A 3 -89.64 44.86 -20.07
CA TYR A 3 -89.81 43.77 -19.10
C TYR A 3 -91.15 43.10 -19.36
N LEU A 4 -91.12 41.93 -20.01
CA LEU A 4 -92.17 40.94 -19.83
C LEU A 4 -92.14 40.60 -18.34
N ASN A 5 -93.26 40.74 -17.63
CA ASN A 5 -93.35 40.56 -16.18
C ASN A 5 -93.23 39.07 -15.79
N THR A 6 -92.16 38.43 -16.24
CA THR A 6 -91.86 36.99 -16.22
C THR A 6 -90.36 36.81 -15.94
N SER A 7 -89.93 35.60 -15.63
CA SER A 7 -88.52 35.25 -15.48
C SER A 7 -87.74 35.21 -16.82
N ILE A 8 -88.35 35.65 -17.93
CA ILE A 8 -87.77 35.60 -19.27
C ILE A 8 -87.13 36.95 -19.58
N LEU A 9 -85.80 36.96 -19.65
CA LEU A 9 -85.04 38.12 -20.10
C LEU A 9 -85.10 38.25 -21.62
N LEU A 10 -85.53 39.41 -22.13
CA LEU A 10 -85.49 39.73 -23.55
C LEU A 10 -84.17 40.44 -23.88
N GLN A 11 -83.18 39.69 -24.34
CA GLN A 11 -81.87 40.22 -24.73
C GLN A 11 -81.51 39.78 -26.14
N LYS A 12 -80.99 40.71 -26.95
CA LYS A 12 -80.48 40.40 -28.28
C LYS A 12 -79.14 39.70 -28.14
N VAL A 13 -79.13 38.39 -28.35
CA VAL A 13 -77.93 37.56 -28.42
C VAL A 13 -77.58 37.34 -29.90
N SER A 14 -76.40 37.78 -30.32
CA SER A 14 -75.93 37.69 -31.72
C SER A 14 -74.53 37.07 -31.77
N ILE A 15 -74.38 35.93 -31.11
CA ILE A 15 -73.14 35.14 -31.12
C ILE A 15 -73.23 34.03 -32.17
N ALA A 16 -72.09 33.56 -32.69
CA ALA A 16 -72.06 32.52 -33.72
C ALA A 16 -72.90 31.28 -33.33
N ALA A 17 -72.78 30.83 -32.08
CA ALA A 17 -73.60 29.74 -31.52
C ALA A 17 -75.12 29.96 -31.67
N SER A 18 -75.60 31.18 -31.48
CA SER A 18 -77.03 31.51 -31.57
C SER A 18 -77.55 31.52 -33.01
N ILE A 19 -76.69 31.95 -33.94
CA ILE A 19 -77.01 31.97 -35.37
C ILE A 19 -77.01 30.53 -35.91
N ASP A 20 -75.98 29.76 -35.58
CA ASP A 20 -75.82 28.38 -36.04
C ASP A 20 -76.93 27.46 -35.49
N ALA A 21 -77.34 27.64 -34.23
CA ALA A 21 -78.43 26.89 -33.64
C ALA A 21 -79.77 27.11 -34.37
N ILE A 22 -80.10 28.36 -34.73
CA ILE A 22 -81.31 28.70 -35.47
C ILE A 22 -81.20 28.23 -36.93
N ALA A 23 -79.99 28.23 -37.50
CA ALA A 23 -79.71 27.71 -38.84
C ALA A 23 -79.78 26.17 -38.92
N GLY A 24 -80.01 25.48 -37.81
CA GLY A 24 -80.20 24.04 -37.77
C GLY A 24 -78.95 23.22 -37.41
N ILE A 25 -77.83 23.89 -37.08
CA ILE A 25 -76.56 23.24 -36.76
C ILE A 25 -76.51 22.87 -35.29
N ARG A 26 -75.99 21.68 -34.99
CA ARG A 26 -75.72 21.22 -33.62
C ARG A 26 -74.22 21.16 -33.39
N ASN A 27 -73.73 21.80 -32.33
CA ASN A 27 -72.31 21.77 -32.00
C ASN A 27 -72.06 22.02 -30.52
N THR A 28 -70.86 21.68 -30.06
CA THR A 28 -70.32 22.02 -28.74
C THR A 28 -68.94 22.61 -28.93
N VAL A 29 -68.73 23.86 -28.51
CA VAL A 29 -67.48 24.57 -28.74
C VAL A 29 -67.19 25.54 -27.59
N VAL A 30 -65.91 25.78 -27.35
CA VAL A 30 -65.48 26.89 -26.49
C VAL A 30 -65.54 28.18 -27.30
N THR A 31 -66.45 29.07 -26.93
CA THR A 31 -66.69 30.36 -27.60
C THR A 31 -66.89 31.48 -26.57
N GLY A 32 -66.94 32.74 -27.01
CA GLY A 32 -67.43 33.82 -26.17
C GLY A 32 -68.96 33.79 -26.04
N ASP A 33 -69.48 34.02 -24.84
CA ASP A 33 -70.90 34.27 -24.61
C ASP A 33 -71.29 35.69 -25.08
N TYR A 34 -72.54 36.09 -24.82
CA TYR A 34 -73.04 37.42 -25.17
C TYR A 34 -72.48 38.57 -24.30
N HIS A 35 -71.72 38.25 -23.24
CA HIS A 35 -70.96 39.17 -22.42
C HIS A 35 -69.46 39.21 -22.76
N GLY A 36 -68.99 38.35 -23.67
CA GLY A 36 -67.59 38.23 -24.06
C GLY A 36 -66.73 37.32 -23.15
N VAL A 37 -67.34 36.60 -22.22
CA VAL A 37 -66.68 35.62 -21.35
C VAL A 37 -66.53 34.29 -22.10
N LYS A 38 -65.40 33.59 -21.93
CA LYS A 38 -65.18 32.28 -22.55
C LYS A 38 -66.04 31.23 -21.86
N VAL A 39 -66.99 30.67 -22.59
CA VAL A 39 -67.90 29.61 -22.16
C VAL A 39 -67.73 28.35 -23.01
N LEU A 40 -68.02 27.20 -22.43
CA LEU A 40 -68.31 25.99 -23.18
C LEU A 40 -69.78 26.03 -23.57
N SER A 41 -70.06 26.33 -24.85
CA SER A 41 -71.41 26.47 -25.39
C SER A 41 -71.81 25.21 -26.15
N ALA A 42 -72.92 24.58 -25.74
CA ALA A 42 -73.57 23.51 -26.47
C ALA A 42 -74.90 24.02 -27.03
N TYR A 43 -75.10 23.93 -28.33
CA TYR A 43 -76.24 24.55 -28.99
C TYR A 43 -76.82 23.72 -30.12
N GLY A 44 -78.11 23.93 -30.41
CA GLY A 44 -78.81 23.24 -31.50
C GLY A 44 -80.25 23.69 -31.71
N PRO A 45 -80.87 23.32 -32.84
CA PRO A 45 -82.27 23.60 -33.11
C PRO A 45 -83.21 22.71 -32.29
N ILE A 46 -84.31 23.30 -31.81
CA ILE A 46 -85.48 22.61 -31.27
C ILE A 46 -86.74 23.15 -31.95
N SER A 47 -87.57 22.25 -32.46
CA SER A 47 -88.84 22.61 -33.09
C SER A 47 -89.95 22.56 -32.05
N PHE A 48 -90.67 23.67 -31.87
CA PHE A 48 -91.82 23.73 -30.96
C PHE A 48 -93.00 24.41 -31.68
N GLY A 49 -94.05 23.65 -31.94
CA GLY A 49 -95.14 24.05 -32.83
C GLY A 49 -94.64 24.32 -34.26
N ASN A 50 -95.09 25.41 -34.89
CA ASN A 50 -94.66 25.82 -36.23
C ASN A 50 -93.44 26.75 -36.24
N ARG A 51 -92.65 26.80 -35.14
CA ARG A 51 -91.47 27.69 -35.02
C ARG A 51 -90.22 26.88 -34.70
N GLN A 52 -89.11 27.25 -35.34
CA GLN A 52 -87.77 26.77 -35.00
C GLN A 52 -87.17 27.68 -33.93
N TRP A 53 -86.71 27.08 -32.85
CA TRP A 53 -86.00 27.74 -31.77
C TRP A 53 -84.55 27.25 -31.73
N GLY A 54 -83.61 28.13 -31.39
CA GLY A 54 -82.26 27.72 -31.02
C GLY A 54 -82.18 27.56 -29.51
N LEU A 55 -81.75 26.40 -29.04
CA LEU A 55 -81.43 26.18 -27.63
C LEU A 55 -79.92 26.27 -27.45
N LEU A 56 -79.48 27.06 -26.47
CA LEU A 56 -78.09 27.23 -26.09
C LEU A 56 -77.96 26.92 -24.60
N SER A 57 -76.96 26.15 -24.23
CA SER A 57 -76.55 25.89 -22.85
C SER A 57 -75.07 26.24 -22.72
N GLU A 58 -74.75 27.17 -21.83
CA GLU A 58 -73.42 27.73 -21.68
C GLU A 58 -72.98 27.61 -20.22
N ILE A 59 -71.69 27.30 -20.03
CA ILE A 59 -71.03 27.27 -18.72
C ILE A 59 -69.65 27.92 -18.86
N ASP A 60 -69.23 28.71 -17.86
CA ASP A 60 -67.93 29.36 -17.86
C ASP A 60 -66.81 28.33 -17.98
N THR A 61 -65.82 28.61 -18.83
CA THR A 61 -64.69 27.69 -19.01
C THR A 61 -63.90 27.47 -17.73
N GLU A 62 -63.79 28.49 -16.87
CA GLU A 62 -63.14 28.35 -15.57
C GLU A 62 -63.88 27.37 -14.65
N GLU A 63 -65.21 27.37 -14.66
CA GLU A 63 -66.04 26.45 -13.89
C GLU A 63 -66.03 25.05 -14.52
N ALA A 64 -66.30 24.95 -15.83
CA ALA A 64 -66.31 23.68 -16.57
C ALA A 64 -64.97 22.93 -16.49
N PHE A 65 -63.84 23.65 -16.50
CA PHE A 65 -62.50 23.05 -16.42
C PHE A 65 -61.85 23.13 -15.03
N PHE A 66 -62.55 23.62 -14.00
CA PHE A 66 -61.99 23.77 -12.65
C PHE A 66 -61.33 22.47 -12.14
N ALA A 67 -62.05 21.35 -12.24
CA ALA A 67 -61.56 20.04 -11.81
C ALA A 67 -60.34 19.56 -12.63
N VAL A 68 -60.30 19.87 -13.93
CA VAL A 68 -59.18 19.53 -14.82
C VAL A 68 -57.93 20.32 -14.45
N HIS A 69 -58.08 21.64 -14.22
CA HIS A 69 -56.97 22.48 -13.76
C HIS A 69 -56.47 22.09 -12.37
N GLN A 70 -57.37 21.73 -11.45
CA GLN A 70 -57.00 21.23 -10.12
C GLN A 70 -56.18 19.93 -10.22
N LEU A 71 -56.61 18.97 -11.05
CA LEU A 71 -55.88 17.73 -11.30
C LEU A 71 -54.50 18.00 -11.91
N SER A 72 -54.45 18.85 -12.94
CA SER A 72 -53.20 19.23 -13.61
C SER A 72 -52.19 19.83 -12.63
N ARG A 73 -52.61 20.75 -11.75
CA ARG A 73 -51.73 21.34 -10.73
C ARG A 73 -51.22 20.31 -9.73
N SER A 74 -52.08 19.40 -9.27
CA SER A 74 -51.68 18.33 -8.36
C SER A 74 -50.66 17.37 -8.99
N LEU A 75 -50.82 17.05 -10.28
CA LEU A 75 -49.86 16.22 -11.03
C LEU A 75 -48.52 16.93 -11.23
N LEU A 76 -48.52 18.24 -11.51
CA LEU A 76 -47.28 19.01 -11.63
C LEU A 76 -46.52 19.07 -10.31
N LEU A 77 -47.21 19.31 -9.20
CA LEU A 77 -46.59 19.34 -7.88
C LEU A 77 -46.00 17.99 -7.49
N SER A 78 -46.72 16.89 -7.72
CA SER A 78 -46.20 15.55 -7.43
C SER A 78 -45.00 15.19 -8.31
N ALA A 79 -44.99 15.58 -9.58
CA ALA A 79 -43.86 15.38 -10.48
C ALA A 79 -42.60 16.14 -10.01
N VAL A 80 -42.75 17.40 -9.57
CA VAL A 80 -41.63 18.20 -9.03
C VAL A 80 -41.10 17.57 -7.74
N ILE A 81 -41.97 17.16 -6.82
CA ILE A 81 -41.56 16.49 -5.58
C ILE A 81 -40.81 15.19 -5.91
N LEU A 82 -41.32 14.38 -6.84
CA LEU A 82 -40.67 13.14 -7.25
C LEU A 82 -39.29 13.40 -7.87
N ALA A 83 -39.16 14.42 -8.71
CA ALA A 83 -37.88 14.81 -9.30
C ALA A 83 -36.86 15.23 -8.23
N LEU A 84 -37.28 16.02 -7.24
CA LEU A 84 -36.42 16.42 -6.12
C LEU A 84 -35.99 15.23 -5.27
N VAL A 85 -36.90 14.30 -4.97
CA VAL A 85 -36.61 13.07 -4.22
C VAL A 85 -35.62 12.19 -4.98
N MET A 86 -35.84 11.97 -6.29
CA MET A 86 -34.91 11.20 -7.12
C MET A 86 -33.53 11.86 -7.20
N GLY A 87 -33.47 13.18 -7.34
CA GLY A 87 -32.21 13.92 -7.33
C GLY A 87 -31.47 13.78 -6.00
N MET A 88 -32.17 13.93 -4.87
CA MET A 88 -31.59 13.76 -3.54
C MET A 88 -31.09 12.33 -3.32
N LEU A 89 -31.90 11.33 -3.67
CA LEU A 89 -31.53 9.91 -3.55
C LEU A 89 -30.30 9.60 -4.41
N GLY A 90 -30.25 10.10 -5.64
CA GLY A 90 -29.11 9.95 -6.54
C GLY A 90 -27.82 10.51 -5.95
N VAL A 91 -27.86 11.71 -5.35
CA VAL A 91 -26.69 12.31 -4.68
C VAL A 91 -26.24 11.49 -3.47
N VAL A 92 -27.17 10.94 -2.68
CA VAL A 92 -26.84 10.10 -1.53
C VAL A 92 -26.17 8.80 -1.96
N VAL A 93 -26.74 8.10 -2.94
CA VAL A 93 -26.18 6.84 -3.48
C VAL A 93 -24.80 7.11 -4.10
N ALA A 94 -24.69 8.14 -4.93
CA ALA A 94 -23.41 8.54 -5.53
C ALA A 94 -22.33 8.79 -4.47
N ARG A 95 -22.65 9.53 -3.40
CA ARG A 95 -21.68 9.81 -2.32
C ARG A 95 -21.33 8.57 -1.51
N LYS A 96 -22.28 7.66 -1.26
CA LYS A 96 -22.02 6.42 -0.52
C LYS A 96 -21.15 5.44 -1.31
N MET A 97 -21.29 5.39 -2.63
CA MET A 97 -20.57 4.41 -3.46
C MET A 97 -19.26 4.95 -4.06
N LEU A 98 -19.23 6.20 -4.52
CA LEU A 98 -18.05 6.73 -5.24
C LEU A 98 -16.91 7.12 -4.30
N ARG A 99 -17.20 7.61 -3.08
CA ARG A 99 -16.14 8.06 -2.16
C ARG A 99 -15.18 6.93 -1.78
N PRO A 100 -15.65 5.76 -1.28
CA PRO A 100 -14.74 4.67 -0.92
C PRO A 100 -13.89 4.17 -2.10
N LEU A 101 -14.43 4.21 -3.33
CA LEU A 101 -13.67 3.83 -4.53
C LEU A 101 -12.54 4.80 -4.84
N VAL A 102 -12.76 6.10 -4.66
CA VAL A 102 -11.71 7.12 -4.84
C VAL A 102 -10.65 6.98 -3.76
N ASP A 103 -11.05 6.77 -2.50
CA ASP A 103 -10.13 6.59 -1.38
C ASP A 103 -9.26 5.33 -1.56
N LEU A 104 -9.86 4.21 -1.99
CA LEU A 104 -9.14 2.98 -2.31
C LEU A 104 -8.15 3.19 -3.46
N SER A 105 -8.54 3.91 -4.51
CA SER A 105 -7.64 4.22 -5.63
C SER A 105 -6.46 5.09 -5.20
N ALA A 106 -6.68 6.07 -4.31
CA ALA A 106 -5.62 6.92 -3.78
C ALA A 106 -4.66 6.12 -2.90
N ALA A 107 -5.19 5.30 -2.00
CA ALA A 107 -4.39 4.42 -1.15
C ALA A 107 -3.55 3.43 -1.96
N ALA A 108 -4.10 2.85 -3.04
CA ALA A 108 -3.36 1.97 -3.93
C ALA A 108 -2.18 2.69 -4.63
N ALA A 109 -2.37 3.95 -5.02
CA ALA A 109 -1.30 4.77 -5.57
C ALA A 109 -0.20 5.07 -4.54
N ASP A 110 -0.59 5.38 -3.30
CA ASP A 110 0.35 5.64 -2.19
C ASP A 110 1.19 4.40 -1.84
N VAL A 111 0.55 3.22 -1.80
CA VAL A 111 1.24 1.93 -1.62
C VAL A 111 2.20 1.69 -2.79
N GLY A 112 1.80 2.00 -4.02
CA GLY A 112 2.67 1.92 -5.21
C GLY A 112 3.89 2.85 -5.15
N MET A 113 3.83 3.93 -4.37
CA MET A 113 4.97 4.83 -4.10
C MET A 113 5.83 4.38 -2.90
N GLY A 114 5.50 3.23 -2.28
CA GLY A 114 6.26 2.65 -1.16
C GLY A 114 5.72 3.00 0.22
N ASN A 115 4.59 3.72 0.34
CA ASN A 115 3.97 3.97 1.64
C ASN A 115 3.08 2.79 2.05
N LEU A 116 3.62 1.87 2.87
CA LEU A 116 2.91 0.68 3.35
C LEU A 116 2.13 0.90 4.67
N TYR A 117 1.98 2.15 5.11
CA TYR A 117 1.26 2.49 6.35
C TYR A 117 -0.10 3.14 6.09
N VAL A 118 -0.60 3.02 4.86
CA VAL A 118 -1.94 3.48 4.50
C VAL A 118 -2.96 2.47 5.01
N GLU A 119 -3.96 2.96 5.73
CA GLU A 119 -5.07 2.16 6.24
C GLU A 119 -6.39 2.77 5.76
N LEU A 120 -7.21 1.94 5.13
CA LEU A 120 -8.55 2.35 4.69
C LEU A 120 -9.58 2.02 5.76
N ASP A 121 -10.43 3.00 6.08
CA ASP A 121 -11.57 2.81 6.97
C ASP A 121 -12.65 1.94 6.31
N VAL A 122 -12.82 0.71 6.81
CA VAL A 122 -13.84 -0.22 6.33
C VAL A 122 -15.19 0.13 6.97
N SER A 123 -15.93 1.00 6.30
CA SER A 123 -17.23 1.52 6.80
C SER A 123 -18.45 0.94 6.07
N SER A 124 -18.25 0.20 4.98
CA SER A 124 -19.32 -0.45 4.23
C SER A 124 -19.40 -1.95 4.53
N ASN A 125 -20.61 -2.51 4.58
CA ASN A 125 -20.86 -3.95 4.77
C ASN A 125 -21.23 -4.66 3.46
N ASP A 126 -20.70 -4.16 2.34
CA ASP A 126 -20.92 -4.67 0.99
C ASP A 126 -19.60 -5.15 0.37
N GLU A 127 -19.62 -5.40 -0.94
CA GLU A 127 -18.45 -5.83 -1.71
C GLU A 127 -17.33 -4.78 -1.69
N ILE A 128 -17.67 -3.49 -1.56
CA ILE A 128 -16.68 -2.41 -1.46
C ILE A 128 -15.96 -2.51 -0.12
N GLY A 129 -16.70 -2.75 0.97
CA GLY A 129 -16.11 -3.01 2.28
C GLY A 129 -15.18 -4.23 2.28
N GLN A 130 -15.60 -5.32 1.65
CA GLN A 130 -14.77 -6.53 1.52
C GLN A 130 -13.49 -6.27 0.72
N LEU A 131 -13.58 -5.48 -0.36
CA LEU A 131 -12.42 -5.09 -1.16
C LEU A 131 -11.43 -4.23 -0.34
N SER A 132 -11.93 -3.25 0.43
CA SER A 132 -11.09 -2.45 1.32
C SER A 132 -10.38 -3.31 2.38
N GLN A 133 -11.07 -4.30 2.95
CA GLN A 133 -10.46 -5.22 3.90
C GLN A 133 -9.36 -6.08 3.25
N ASN A 134 -9.61 -6.62 2.05
CA ASN A 134 -8.62 -7.40 1.31
C ASN A 134 -7.40 -6.55 0.92
N PHE A 135 -7.62 -5.29 0.56
CA PHE A 135 -6.56 -4.33 0.31
C PHE A 135 -5.71 -4.10 1.56
N ASN A 136 -6.32 -3.80 2.71
CA ASN A 136 -5.59 -3.62 3.97
C ASN A 136 -4.76 -4.88 4.33
N ASN A 137 -5.36 -6.06 4.19
CA ASN A 137 -4.65 -7.33 4.43
C ASN A 137 -3.45 -7.51 3.48
N MET A 138 -3.60 -7.14 2.20
CA MET A 138 -2.50 -7.16 1.23
C MET A 138 -1.36 -6.21 1.65
N VAL A 139 -1.68 -4.98 2.07
CA VAL A 139 -0.69 -4.01 2.52
C VAL A 139 0.08 -4.51 3.75
N VAL A 140 -0.62 -5.08 4.72
CA VAL A 140 0.00 -5.71 5.90
C VAL A 140 0.93 -6.85 5.49
N ASN A 141 0.49 -7.75 4.63
CA ASN A 141 1.32 -8.87 4.15
C ASN A 141 2.58 -8.38 3.40
N ILE A 142 2.46 -7.35 2.56
CA ILE A 142 3.61 -6.77 1.85
C ILE A 142 4.61 -6.17 2.85
N ARG A 143 4.13 -5.48 3.89
CA ARG A 143 4.97 -4.91 4.94
C ARG A 143 5.73 -6.01 5.69
N GLU A 144 5.01 -7.03 6.17
CA GLU A 144 5.63 -8.16 6.89
C GLU A 144 6.66 -8.90 6.03
N GLN A 145 6.38 -9.09 4.73
CA GLN A 145 7.35 -9.69 3.81
C GLN A 145 8.58 -8.82 3.62
N THR A 146 8.41 -7.50 3.49
CA THR A 146 9.52 -6.56 3.34
C THR A 146 10.41 -6.56 4.59
N ASP A 147 9.80 -6.55 5.78
CA ASP A 147 10.51 -6.61 7.06
C ASP A 147 11.28 -7.94 7.19
N THR A 148 10.65 -9.07 6.84
CA THR A 148 11.30 -10.39 6.86
C THR A 148 12.49 -10.46 5.91
N ILE A 149 12.38 -9.90 4.70
CA ILE A 149 13.50 -9.85 3.74
C ILE A 149 14.63 -8.99 4.30
N ALA A 150 14.32 -7.84 4.89
CA ALA A 150 15.33 -6.96 5.47
C ALA A 150 16.08 -7.64 6.64
N GLU A 151 15.38 -8.40 7.48
CA GLU A 151 15.99 -9.19 8.55
C GLU A 151 16.88 -10.31 8.00
N ALA A 152 16.39 -11.04 7.00
CA ALA A 152 17.15 -12.12 6.36
C ALA A 152 18.41 -11.60 5.65
N ASP A 153 18.32 -10.45 4.98
CA ASP A 153 19.46 -9.80 4.33
C ASP A 153 20.49 -9.34 5.37
N ALA A 154 20.05 -8.77 6.50
CA ALA A 154 20.94 -8.37 7.59
C ALA A 154 21.64 -9.57 8.25
N GLU A 155 20.93 -10.69 8.42
CA GLU A 155 21.52 -11.93 8.93
C GLU A 155 22.54 -12.51 7.94
N ASN A 156 22.20 -12.54 6.65
CA ASN A 156 23.10 -13.00 5.60
C ASN A 156 24.38 -12.16 5.55
N ASP A 157 24.25 -10.84 5.61
CA ASP A 157 25.39 -9.93 5.65
C ASP A 157 26.29 -10.18 6.86
N LYS A 158 25.69 -10.38 8.04
CA LYS A 158 26.44 -10.72 9.26
C LYS A 158 27.18 -12.05 9.10
N LEU A 159 26.55 -13.08 8.54
CA LEU A 159 27.18 -14.39 8.33
C LEU A 159 28.30 -14.33 7.30
N LEU A 160 28.12 -13.55 6.23
CA LEU A 160 29.14 -13.34 5.20
C LEU A 160 30.38 -12.67 5.80
N LEU A 161 30.19 -11.68 6.67
CA LEU A 161 31.26 -10.97 7.37
C LEU A 161 31.98 -11.81 8.45
N ASN A 162 31.36 -12.90 8.92
CA ASN A 162 32.04 -13.86 9.80
C ASN A 162 33.05 -14.74 9.05
N VAL A 163 32.98 -14.80 7.72
CA VAL A 163 33.82 -15.67 6.87
C VAL A 163 34.79 -14.86 6.02
N LEU A 164 34.37 -13.68 5.56
CA LEU A 164 35.16 -12.83 4.68
C LEU A 164 35.36 -11.44 5.33
N PRO A 165 36.56 -10.86 5.19
CA PRO A 165 36.77 -9.46 5.56
C PRO A 165 35.82 -8.54 4.80
N GLN A 166 35.35 -7.47 5.45
CA GLN A 166 34.35 -6.55 4.88
C GLN A 166 34.65 -6.08 3.44
N PRO A 167 35.87 -5.61 3.10
CA PRO A 167 36.16 -5.14 1.73
C PRO A 167 36.03 -6.24 0.66
N ILE A 168 36.24 -7.50 1.05
CA ILE A 168 36.16 -8.66 0.17
C ILE A 168 34.69 -9.10 0.00
N ALA A 169 33.92 -9.07 1.08
CA ALA A 169 32.48 -9.36 1.05
C ALA A 169 31.72 -8.36 0.14
N GLU A 170 32.03 -7.06 0.22
CA GLU A 170 31.42 -6.02 -0.61
C GLU A 170 31.70 -6.24 -2.11
N ARG A 171 32.93 -6.60 -2.47
CA ARG A 171 33.32 -6.94 -3.85
C ARG A 171 32.55 -8.15 -4.36
N LEU A 172 32.43 -9.20 -3.55
CA LEU A 172 31.67 -10.40 -3.92
C LEU A 172 30.17 -10.08 -4.11
N LYS A 173 29.58 -9.26 -3.23
CA LYS A 173 28.19 -8.77 -3.37
C LYS A 173 27.97 -7.94 -4.63
N SER A 174 29.01 -7.23 -5.10
CA SER A 174 28.96 -6.47 -6.35
C SER A 174 29.04 -7.34 -7.62
N GLY A 175 29.22 -8.66 -7.47
CA GLY A 175 29.28 -9.61 -8.58
C GLY A 175 30.70 -9.96 -9.05
N GLU A 176 31.74 -9.55 -8.32
CA GLU A 176 33.12 -9.91 -8.63
C GLU A 176 33.40 -11.38 -8.26
N THR A 177 33.87 -12.17 -9.22
CA THR A 177 34.04 -13.63 -9.05
C THR A 177 35.48 -14.10 -8.87
N GLN A 178 36.47 -13.24 -9.18
CA GLN A 178 37.90 -13.56 -9.10
C GLN A 178 38.62 -12.49 -8.28
N ILE A 179 38.49 -12.58 -6.96
CA ILE A 179 39.14 -11.65 -6.04
C ILE A 179 40.52 -12.19 -5.68
N ALA A 180 41.57 -11.56 -6.20
CA ALA A 180 42.96 -11.82 -5.85
C ALA A 180 43.76 -10.52 -5.90
N ASP A 181 44.34 -10.13 -4.77
CA ASP A 181 45.07 -8.88 -4.59
C ASP A 181 46.52 -9.17 -4.17
N ALA A 182 47.46 -8.43 -4.76
CA ALA A 182 48.87 -8.49 -4.38
C ALA A 182 49.22 -7.33 -3.44
N PHE A 183 49.77 -7.66 -2.27
CA PHE A 183 50.20 -6.70 -1.26
C PHE A 183 51.73 -6.67 -1.19
N GLN A 184 52.33 -5.49 -1.25
CA GLN A 184 53.79 -5.33 -1.22
C GLN A 184 54.40 -5.57 0.16
N GLY A 185 53.61 -5.40 1.23
CA GLY A 185 54.08 -5.56 2.61
C GLY A 185 52.95 -6.01 3.52
N ALA A 186 53.07 -7.24 4.01
CA ALA A 186 52.25 -7.79 5.07
C ALA A 186 53.14 -8.56 6.06
N SER A 187 52.62 -8.77 7.27
CA SER A 187 53.26 -9.62 8.28
C SER A 187 52.32 -10.73 8.70
N ILE A 188 52.78 -11.98 8.57
CA ILE A 188 52.04 -13.18 8.92
C ILE A 188 52.61 -13.74 10.22
N ILE A 189 51.72 -14.16 11.13
CA ILE A 189 52.07 -14.92 12.34
C ILE A 189 51.52 -16.34 12.24
N PHE A 190 52.32 -17.28 12.71
CA PHE A 190 51.90 -18.65 13.00
C PHE A 190 52.20 -18.93 14.47
N CYS A 191 51.16 -19.26 15.24
CA CYS A 191 51.27 -19.66 16.64
C CYS A 191 50.89 -21.13 16.76
N ASP A 192 51.75 -21.97 17.31
CA ASP A 192 51.56 -23.43 17.39
C ASP A 192 51.83 -23.94 18.80
N LEU A 193 51.00 -24.86 19.29
CA LEU A 193 51.09 -25.36 20.66
C LEU A 193 52.15 -26.46 20.77
N VAL A 194 53.11 -26.27 21.67
CA VAL A 194 54.20 -27.24 21.84
C VAL A 194 53.65 -28.53 22.44
N GLY A 195 53.85 -29.63 21.72
CA GLY A 195 53.47 -30.95 22.21
C GLY A 195 51.97 -31.21 22.27
N PHE A 196 51.16 -30.42 21.56
CA PHE A 196 49.70 -30.57 21.54
C PHE A 196 49.23 -31.99 21.24
N THR A 197 49.83 -32.67 20.25
CA THR A 197 49.47 -34.07 19.91
C THR A 197 49.64 -35.03 21.10
N ARG A 198 50.63 -34.78 21.97
CA ARG A 198 50.81 -35.57 23.21
C ARG A 198 49.79 -35.13 24.25
N TRP A 199 49.55 -33.83 24.37
CA TRP A 199 48.58 -33.27 25.30
C TRP A 199 47.15 -33.75 24.98
N SER A 200 46.71 -33.78 23.73
CA SER A 200 45.36 -34.21 23.36
C SER A 200 45.14 -35.72 23.43
N ARG A 201 46.22 -36.52 23.45
CA ARG A 201 46.13 -37.98 23.46
C ARG A 201 45.48 -38.49 24.76
N GLY A 202 44.38 -39.21 24.62
CA GLY A 202 43.66 -39.83 25.74
C GLY A 202 42.81 -38.85 26.55
N ARG A 203 42.67 -37.60 26.10
CA ARG A 203 41.67 -36.65 26.61
C ARG A 203 40.37 -36.80 25.84
N GLU A 204 39.27 -36.43 26.48
CA GLU A 204 37.98 -36.43 25.81
C GLU A 204 37.97 -35.35 24.70
N PRO A 205 37.44 -35.65 23.50
CA PRO A 205 37.42 -34.68 22.41
C PRO A 205 36.79 -33.34 22.78
N MET A 206 35.78 -33.36 23.65
CA MET A 206 35.10 -32.16 24.12
C MET A 206 36.00 -31.28 25.00
N GLU A 207 36.90 -31.86 25.79
CA GLU A 207 37.87 -31.12 26.61
C GLU A 207 38.93 -30.46 25.74
N VAL A 208 39.42 -31.19 24.72
CA VAL A 208 40.39 -30.66 23.75
C VAL A 208 39.78 -29.51 22.96
N LEU A 209 38.52 -29.65 22.53
CA LEU A 209 37.82 -28.60 21.80
C LEU A 209 37.57 -27.36 22.68
N ALA A 210 37.07 -27.54 23.91
CA ALA A 210 36.82 -26.43 24.83
C ALA A 210 38.12 -25.66 25.15
N PHE A 211 39.24 -26.37 25.29
CA PHE A 211 40.56 -25.78 25.46
C PHE A 211 40.97 -24.89 24.25
N LEU A 212 40.86 -25.43 23.03
CA LEU A 212 41.22 -24.69 21.82
C LEU A 212 40.30 -23.48 21.61
N ASP A 213 38.99 -23.66 21.82
CA ASP A 213 37.99 -22.59 21.69
C ASP A 213 38.29 -21.44 22.66
N GLU A 214 38.59 -21.75 23.91
CA GLU A 214 38.91 -20.73 24.92
C GLU A 214 40.19 -19.95 24.59
N LEU A 215 41.27 -20.66 24.21
CA LEU A 215 42.52 -20.02 23.83
C LEU A 215 42.35 -19.17 22.56
N PHE A 216 41.80 -19.73 21.48
CA PHE A 216 41.68 -19.00 20.22
C PHE A 216 40.68 -17.85 20.31
N THR A 217 39.62 -17.97 21.12
CA THR A 217 38.74 -16.84 21.43
C THR A 217 39.49 -15.71 22.14
N SER A 218 40.44 -16.03 23.03
CA SER A 218 41.28 -15.01 23.67
C SER A 218 42.21 -14.31 22.68
N PHE A 219 42.77 -15.05 21.72
CA PHE A 219 43.64 -14.49 20.68
C PHE A 219 42.86 -13.66 19.68
N ASP A 220 41.66 -14.10 19.28
CA ASP A 220 40.78 -13.38 18.38
C ASP A 220 40.43 -12.00 18.94
N LYS A 221 40.12 -11.89 20.23
CA LYS A 221 39.86 -10.59 20.90
C LYS A 221 41.04 -9.64 20.75
N VAL A 222 42.25 -10.14 21.04
CA VAL A 222 43.46 -9.34 20.94
C VAL A 222 43.77 -8.99 19.48
N ALA A 223 43.63 -9.92 18.55
CA ALA A 223 43.86 -9.66 17.12
C ALA A 223 42.97 -8.51 16.62
N VAL A 224 41.69 -8.51 17.01
CA VAL A 224 40.74 -7.41 16.72
C VAL A 224 41.21 -6.08 17.31
N GLU A 225 41.67 -6.05 18.57
CA GLU A 225 42.21 -4.83 19.22
C GLU A 225 43.40 -4.24 18.45
N PHE A 226 44.24 -5.08 17.86
CA PHE A 226 45.40 -4.68 17.07
C PHE A 226 45.09 -4.45 15.58
N GLY A 227 43.84 -4.65 15.13
CA GLY A 227 43.46 -4.56 13.72
C GLY A 227 44.14 -5.60 12.83
N VAL A 228 44.35 -6.80 13.39
CA VAL A 228 44.93 -7.96 12.71
C VAL A 228 43.81 -8.88 12.25
N GLU A 229 43.92 -9.35 11.01
CA GLU A 229 42.94 -10.26 10.41
C GLU A 229 43.32 -11.71 10.71
N LYS A 230 42.37 -12.50 11.23
CA LYS A 230 42.53 -13.94 11.39
C LYS A 230 42.33 -14.60 10.03
N ILE A 231 43.27 -15.45 9.62
CA ILE A 231 43.14 -16.17 8.33
C ILE A 231 42.46 -17.52 8.54
N LYS A 232 43.06 -18.37 9.37
CA LYS A 232 42.53 -19.71 9.65
C LYS A 232 43.20 -20.32 10.88
N THR A 233 42.64 -21.43 11.33
CA THR A 233 43.34 -22.38 12.20
C THR A 233 43.72 -23.63 11.41
N ILE A 234 44.83 -24.26 11.78
CA ILE A 234 45.30 -25.52 11.18
C ILE A 234 45.59 -26.49 12.33
N GLY A 235 44.58 -27.24 12.76
CA GLY A 235 44.69 -28.02 13.99
C GLY A 235 44.86 -27.11 15.20
N ASP A 236 46.00 -27.23 15.89
CA ASP A 236 46.41 -26.41 17.03
C ASP A 236 47.20 -25.15 16.64
N ALA A 237 47.41 -24.91 15.35
CA ALA A 237 48.04 -23.69 14.88
C ALA A 237 47.02 -22.58 14.62
N TYR A 238 47.37 -21.35 15.01
CA TYR A 238 46.64 -20.11 14.77
C TYR A 238 47.40 -19.24 13.78
N MET A 239 46.75 -18.85 12.69
CA MET A 239 47.34 -18.03 11.62
C MET A 239 46.59 -16.71 11.48
N ALA A 240 47.34 -15.61 11.52
CA ALA A 240 46.80 -14.26 11.37
C ALA A 240 47.77 -13.35 10.61
N VAL A 241 47.26 -12.22 10.13
CA VAL A 241 48.01 -11.32 9.24
C VAL A 241 47.66 -9.86 9.48
N CYS A 242 48.69 -9.02 9.42
CA CYS A 242 48.51 -7.57 9.38
C CYS A 242 49.01 -7.02 8.05
N GLY A 243 48.35 -5.99 7.53
CA GLY A 243 48.67 -5.36 6.25
C GLY A 243 47.75 -5.77 5.10
N LEU A 244 46.74 -6.60 5.36
CA LEU A 244 45.67 -6.94 4.42
C LEU A 244 44.36 -7.28 5.18
N PRO A 245 43.18 -7.16 4.54
CA PRO A 245 42.98 -6.59 3.19
C PRO A 245 43.26 -5.09 3.13
N LYS A 246 43.35 -4.41 4.28
CA LYS A 246 43.74 -3.00 4.37
C LYS A 246 45.26 -2.88 4.65
N PRO A 247 46.02 -2.18 3.80
CA PRO A 247 47.44 -1.94 4.03
C PRO A 247 47.72 -1.25 5.37
N ASN A 248 48.77 -1.68 6.07
CA ASN A 248 49.22 -1.08 7.32
C ASN A 248 50.73 -0.93 7.30
N VAL A 249 51.24 0.31 7.31
CA VAL A 249 52.70 0.58 7.27
C VAL A 249 53.46 0.05 8.49
N ASN A 250 52.78 -0.15 9.61
CA ASN A 250 53.35 -0.64 10.86
C ASN A 250 53.09 -2.15 11.05
N HIS A 251 52.72 -2.88 10.00
CA HIS A 251 52.30 -4.28 10.07
C HIS A 251 53.27 -5.17 10.89
N ALA A 252 54.58 -5.00 10.72
CA ALA A 252 55.58 -5.78 11.47
C ALA A 252 55.60 -5.46 12.97
N GLN A 253 55.48 -4.18 13.34
CA GLN A 253 55.44 -3.75 14.75
C GLN A 253 54.15 -4.24 15.42
N VAL A 254 53.02 -4.13 14.73
CA VAL A 254 51.72 -4.61 15.22
C VAL A 254 51.77 -6.12 15.49
N MET A 255 52.32 -6.91 14.56
CA MET A 255 52.43 -8.36 14.74
C MET A 255 53.40 -8.75 15.86
N ALA A 256 54.48 -7.99 16.07
CA ALA A 256 55.37 -8.19 17.21
C ALA A 256 54.66 -7.93 18.54
N GLN A 257 53.86 -6.86 18.63
CA GLN A 257 53.07 -6.55 19.83
C GLN A 257 51.98 -7.59 20.08
N LEU A 258 51.27 -8.01 19.02
CA LEU A 258 50.30 -9.11 19.07
C LEU A 258 50.95 -10.40 19.60
N SER A 259 52.14 -10.74 19.11
CA SER A 259 52.85 -11.97 19.55
C SER A 259 53.11 -11.99 21.05
N HIS A 260 53.51 -10.83 21.62
CA HIS A 260 53.72 -10.70 23.04
C HIS A 260 52.40 -10.83 23.83
N ARG A 261 51.31 -10.24 23.32
CA ARG A 261 50.01 -10.30 23.99
C ARG A 261 49.39 -11.70 23.94
N ILE A 262 49.56 -12.44 22.83
CA ILE A 262 49.16 -13.85 22.70
C ILE A 262 49.86 -14.71 23.76
N LEU A 263 51.16 -14.53 23.97
CA LEU A 263 51.89 -15.22 25.04
C LEU A 263 51.32 -14.86 26.42
N GLY A 264 51.00 -13.59 26.66
CA GLY A 264 50.32 -13.16 27.89
C GLY A 264 48.96 -13.83 28.10
N CYS A 265 48.14 -13.98 27.05
CA CYS A 265 46.86 -14.71 27.12
C CYS A 265 47.06 -16.18 27.46
N LEU A 266 48.10 -16.82 26.93
CA LEU A 266 48.46 -18.20 27.28
C LEU A 266 48.92 -18.32 28.75
N ASP A 267 49.69 -17.35 29.24
CA ASP A 267 50.13 -17.30 30.64
C ASP A 267 48.93 -17.12 31.59
N GLU A 268 47.99 -16.24 31.25
CA GLU A 268 46.73 -16.06 31.99
C GLU A 268 45.91 -17.36 32.02
N TYR A 269 45.82 -18.07 30.89
CA TYR A 269 45.17 -19.37 30.81
C TYR A 269 45.87 -20.40 31.71
N ASN A 270 47.20 -20.49 31.63
CA ASN A 270 48.00 -21.43 32.41
C ASN A 270 47.85 -21.20 33.91
N GLN A 271 47.89 -19.95 34.36
CA GLN A 271 47.73 -19.60 35.78
C GLN A 271 46.35 -19.98 36.31
N ARG A 272 45.30 -19.71 35.53
CA ARG A 272 43.93 -20.00 35.94
C ARG A 272 43.61 -21.49 35.96
N ASN A 273 44.16 -22.26 35.02
CA ASN A 273 43.86 -23.68 34.85
C ASN A 273 44.92 -24.62 35.44
N GLY A 274 46.00 -24.08 36.01
CA GLY A 274 47.10 -24.87 36.57
C GLY A 274 47.85 -25.69 35.52
N THR A 275 47.92 -25.20 34.28
CA THR A 275 48.58 -25.88 33.15
C THR A 275 49.96 -25.29 32.85
N GLN A 276 50.76 -26.03 32.09
CA GLN A 276 52.09 -25.60 31.61
C GLN A 276 52.16 -25.77 30.09
N ILE A 277 51.26 -25.08 29.40
CA ILE A 277 51.18 -25.13 27.95
C ILE A 277 52.15 -24.10 27.38
N GLU A 278 52.98 -24.53 26.45
CA GLU A 278 53.95 -23.68 25.77
C GLU A 278 53.51 -23.44 24.32
N MET A 279 53.97 -22.33 23.74
CA MET A 279 53.64 -21.95 22.37
C MET A 279 54.88 -21.52 21.61
N ARG A 280 54.93 -21.90 20.33
CA ARG A 280 55.91 -21.41 19.37
C ARG A 280 55.25 -20.38 18.48
N ILE A 281 55.91 -19.23 18.31
CA ILE A 281 55.43 -18.17 17.44
C ILE A 281 56.47 -17.92 16.35
N GLY A 282 56.04 -18.03 15.09
CA GLY A 282 56.79 -17.63 13.91
C GLY A 282 56.21 -16.35 13.30
N LEU A 283 57.06 -15.44 12.88
CA LEU A 283 56.70 -14.19 12.21
C LEU A 283 57.48 -14.06 10.90
N HIS A 284 56.80 -13.68 9.83
CA HIS A 284 57.44 -13.36 8.55
C HIS A 284 56.86 -12.06 7.97
N CYS A 285 57.70 -11.27 7.32
CA CYS A 285 57.33 -10.00 6.69
C CYS A 285 57.75 -10.02 5.23
N GLY A 286 56.83 -9.71 4.32
CA GLY A 286 57.12 -9.71 2.89
C GLY A 286 55.90 -9.44 2.02
N PRO A 287 56.07 -9.46 0.69
CA PRO A 287 54.96 -9.39 -0.24
C PRO A 287 54.13 -10.68 -0.18
N VAL A 288 52.81 -10.55 -0.34
CA VAL A 288 51.86 -11.67 -0.31
C VAL A 288 50.75 -11.44 -1.33
N VAL A 289 50.17 -12.53 -1.85
CA VAL A 289 48.94 -12.47 -2.64
C VAL A 289 47.84 -13.03 -1.78
N ALA A 290 46.72 -12.31 -1.65
CA ALA A 290 45.56 -12.79 -0.92
C ALA A 290 44.36 -12.86 -1.85
N GLY A 291 43.49 -13.84 -1.67
CA GLY A 291 42.33 -13.98 -2.55
C GLY A 291 41.26 -14.90 -1.99
N VAL A 292 40.11 -14.89 -2.66
CA VAL A 292 38.99 -15.78 -2.34
C VAL A 292 39.09 -17.04 -3.17
N ILE A 293 39.15 -18.19 -2.51
CA ILE A 293 39.19 -19.51 -3.12
C ILE A 293 37.88 -20.25 -2.85
N GLY A 294 37.39 -20.96 -3.87
CA GLY A 294 36.19 -21.80 -3.78
C GLY A 294 34.95 -21.18 -4.43
N SER A 295 34.00 -22.04 -4.81
CA SER A 295 32.76 -21.64 -5.48
C SER A 295 31.51 -21.85 -4.62
N SER A 296 31.54 -22.83 -3.71
CA SER A 296 30.44 -23.13 -2.78
C SER A 296 30.79 -22.81 -1.32
N LYS A 297 32.08 -22.77 -1.00
CA LYS A 297 32.61 -22.33 0.29
C LYS A 297 33.74 -21.35 0.01
N PHE A 298 33.46 -20.07 0.23
CA PHE A 298 34.46 -19.02 0.06
C PHE A 298 35.42 -19.05 1.25
N ILE A 299 36.72 -19.05 0.96
CA ILE A 299 37.78 -18.95 1.94
C ILE A 299 38.69 -17.83 1.47
N TYR A 300 38.91 -16.83 2.33
CA TYR A 300 39.94 -15.83 2.09
C TYR A 300 41.29 -16.38 2.57
N ASP A 301 42.26 -16.44 1.66
CA ASP A 301 43.54 -17.12 1.89
C ASP A 301 44.73 -16.35 1.33
N LEU A 302 45.94 -16.74 1.74
CA LEU A 302 47.26 -16.15 1.40
C LEU A 302 48.16 -17.11 0.62
#